data_AF-A0A3N0IAM3-F1
#
_entry.id   AF-A0A3N0IAM3-F1
#
_cell.length_a   1.000
_cell.length_b   1.000
_cell.length_c   1.000
_cell.angle_alpha   90.00
_cell.angle_beta   90.00
_cell.angle_gamma   90.00
#
_symmetry.space_group_name_H-M   'P 1'
#
loop_
_entity.id
_entity.type
_entity.pdbx_description
1 polymer ?
#
loop_
_entity_poly.entity_id
_entity_poly.type
_entity_poly.pdbx_seq_one_letter_code
_entity_poly.pdbx_strand_id
1 'polypeptide(L)'
;MARFLKWYWDNVFEEIWRNIGAAEIGCMGVEKKVLSAMSESSYLETCHPGLKVVHGSLTVIDVPECSWQLSDAEAIDVLLTAFSGSSLIVNKFDGILTLFKRIAVGDLGSDDIGLEELAEFLKSISSSTKFQILKELYNSPKTTKELAEALDMAPAPFLNT
;
A
#
# COMPACT_ATOMS: atom_id res chain seq x y z
N MET A 1 9.23 -20.42 7.34
CA MET A 1 8.84 -18.99 7.27
C MET A 1 9.78 -18.16 6.39
N ALA A 2 11.08 -18.07 6.70
CA ALA A 2 12.02 -17.21 5.95
C ALA A 2 12.08 -17.46 4.42
N ARG A 3 12.01 -18.72 3.97
CA ARG A 3 11.99 -19.06 2.52
C ARG A 3 10.72 -18.59 1.80
N PHE A 4 9.57 -18.70 2.45
CA PHE A 4 8.29 -18.25 1.88
C PHE A 4 8.26 -16.72 1.78
N LEU A 5 8.67 -16.02 2.84
CA LEU A 5 8.74 -14.56 2.83
C LEU A 5 9.68 -14.03 1.74
N LYS A 6 10.83 -14.68 1.56
CA LYS A 6 11.74 -14.35 0.46
C LYS A 6 11.10 -14.57 -0.91
N TRP A 7 10.48 -15.74 -1.13
CA TRP A 7 9.78 -16.00 -2.39
C TRP A 7 8.64 -15.00 -2.64
N TYR A 8 7.83 -14.69 -1.62
CA TYR A 8 6.73 -13.74 -1.72
C TYR A 8 7.22 -12.33 -2.04
N TRP A 9 8.31 -11.89 -1.40
CA TRP A 9 8.98 -10.65 -1.75
C TRP A 9 9.41 -10.67 -3.22
N ASP A 10 10.24 -11.64 -3.61
CA ASP A 10 10.87 -11.71 -4.94
C ASP A 10 9.86 -11.87 -6.09
N ASN A 11 8.71 -12.53 -5.87
CA ASN A 11 7.78 -12.91 -6.94
C ASN A 11 6.45 -12.15 -6.95
N VAL A 12 6.09 -11.48 -5.85
CA VAL A 12 4.80 -10.78 -5.74
C VAL A 12 5.02 -9.33 -5.37
N PHE A 13 5.74 -9.06 -4.28
CA PHE A 13 5.78 -7.73 -3.70
C PHE A 13 6.82 -6.80 -4.34
N GLU A 14 7.92 -7.34 -4.86
CA GLU A 14 9.03 -6.54 -5.39
C GLU A 14 8.60 -5.67 -6.57
N GLU A 15 7.82 -6.22 -7.51
CA GLU A 15 7.34 -5.47 -8.68
C GLU A 15 6.40 -4.34 -8.26
N ILE A 16 5.46 -4.62 -7.35
CA ILE A 16 4.57 -3.61 -6.78
C ILE A 16 5.38 -2.48 -6.14
N TRP A 17 6.40 -2.83 -5.35
CA TRP A 17 7.26 -1.86 -4.68
C TRP A 17 8.05 -0.99 -5.67
N ARG A 18 8.60 -1.59 -6.74
CA ARG A 18 9.28 -0.86 -7.81
C ARG A 18 8.34 0.10 -8.53
N ASN A 19 7.11 -0.31 -8.81
CA ASN A 19 6.11 0.52 -9.47
C ASN A 19 5.71 1.72 -8.61
N ILE A 20 5.54 1.52 -7.30
CA ILE A 20 5.28 2.59 -6.34
C ILE A 20 6.46 3.58 -6.31
N GLY A 21 7.69 3.07 -6.18
CA GLY A 21 8.88 3.93 -6.16
C GLY A 21 9.06 4.72 -7.46
N ALA A 22 8.78 4.10 -8.61
CA ALA A 22 8.81 4.80 -9.90
C ALA A 22 7.74 5.90 -9.99
N ALA A 23 6.54 5.66 -9.47
CA ALA A 23 5.47 6.66 -9.40
C ALA A 23 5.86 7.83 -8.48
N GLU A 24 6.43 7.56 -7.30
CA GLU A 24 6.93 8.59 -6.38
C GLU A 24 8.00 9.48 -7.03
N ILE A 25 8.99 8.86 -7.69
CA ILE A 25 10.03 9.59 -8.43
C ILE A 25 9.43 10.39 -9.59
N GLY A 26 8.48 9.80 -10.33
CA GLY A 26 7.79 10.47 -11.44
C GLY A 26 7.01 11.71 -10.98
N CYS A 27 6.35 11.64 -9.83
CA CYS A 27 5.60 12.74 -9.24
C CYS A 27 6.50 13.87 -8.74
N MET A 28 7.74 13.60 -8.30
CA MET A 28 8.66 14.65 -7.81
C MET A 28 8.85 15.79 -8.82
N GLY A 29 8.93 15.48 -10.12
CA GLY A 29 9.11 16.49 -11.16
C GLY A 29 7.90 17.43 -11.29
N VAL A 30 6.69 16.90 -11.09
CA VAL A 30 5.45 17.66 -11.08
C VAL A 30 5.37 18.51 -9.82
N GLU A 31 5.63 17.92 -8.67
CA GLU A 31 5.54 18.60 -7.37
C GLU A 31 6.53 19.74 -7.23
N LYS A 32 7.77 19.59 -7.73
CA LYS A 32 8.73 20.70 -7.81
C LYS A 32 8.23 21.87 -8.66
N LYS A 33 7.52 21.59 -9.76
CA LYS A 33 6.93 22.63 -10.60
C LYS A 33 5.78 23.34 -9.88
N VAL A 34 4.91 22.58 -9.21
CA VAL A 34 3.81 23.13 -8.40
C VAL A 34 4.36 24.05 -7.31
N LEU A 35 5.35 23.59 -6.54
CA LEU A 35 6.01 24.38 -5.51
C LEU A 35 6.64 25.65 -6.10
N SER A 36 7.30 25.58 -7.25
CA SER A 36 7.90 26.77 -7.90
C SER A 36 6.87 27.78 -8.42
N ALA A 37 5.62 27.36 -8.61
CA ALA A 37 4.55 28.19 -9.18
C ALA A 37 3.67 28.87 -8.11
N MET A 38 3.87 28.59 -6.83
CA MET A 38 3.07 29.15 -5.73
C MET A 38 3.93 29.44 -4.50
N SER A 39 3.32 30.06 -3.49
CA SER A 39 3.99 30.26 -2.20
C SER A 39 4.12 28.94 -1.44
N GLU A 40 5.12 28.82 -0.58
CA GLU A 40 5.32 27.66 0.31
C GLU A 40 4.06 27.37 1.14
N SER A 41 3.47 28.40 1.76
CA SER A 41 2.22 28.28 2.51
C SER A 41 1.08 27.71 1.67
N SER A 42 0.92 28.19 0.44
CA SER A 42 -0.10 27.67 -0.48
C SER A 42 0.18 26.21 -0.85
N TYR A 43 1.44 25.84 -1.02
CA TYR A 43 1.84 24.47 -1.32
C TYR A 43 1.51 23.51 -0.17
N LEU A 44 1.73 23.92 1.09
CA LEU A 44 1.38 23.10 2.27
C LEU A 44 -0.11 22.75 2.29
N GLU A 45 -1.00 23.66 1.90
CA GLU A 45 -2.44 23.39 1.80
C GLU A 45 -2.80 22.37 0.71
N THR A 46 -1.94 22.19 -0.30
CA THR A 46 -2.14 21.15 -1.34
C THR A 46 -1.80 19.75 -0.85
N CYS A 47 -1.14 19.62 0.31
CA CYS A 47 -0.70 18.31 0.81
C CYS A 47 -1.87 17.45 1.29
N HIS A 48 -2.94 18.08 1.78
CA HIS A 48 -4.16 17.39 2.22
C HIS A 48 -5.34 18.39 2.29
N PRO A 49 -6.56 18.01 1.89
CA PRO A 49 -7.73 18.91 1.91
C PRO A 49 -8.08 19.45 3.30
N GLY A 50 -7.73 18.72 4.36
CA GLY A 50 -7.92 19.12 5.76
C GLY A 50 -6.87 20.09 6.32
N LEU A 51 -5.89 20.54 5.53
CA LEU A 51 -4.85 21.49 5.97
C LEU A 51 -5.14 22.92 5.54
N LYS A 52 -4.89 23.87 6.44
CA LYS A 52 -4.93 25.31 6.17
C LYS A 52 -3.75 26.00 6.82
N VAL A 53 -3.19 27.01 6.15
CA VAL A 53 -2.20 27.91 6.74
C VAL A 53 -2.91 29.19 7.15
N VAL A 54 -3.01 29.42 8.46
CA VAL A 54 -3.71 30.57 9.06
C VAL A 54 -2.74 31.30 9.97
N HIS A 55 -2.50 32.59 9.69
CA HIS A 55 -1.63 33.46 10.49
C HIS A 55 -0.22 32.89 10.78
N GLY A 56 0.37 32.15 9.83
CA GLY A 56 1.71 31.55 9.98
C GLY A 56 1.72 30.22 10.73
N SER A 57 0.55 29.66 11.04
CA SER A 57 0.39 28.32 11.61
C SER A 57 -0.24 27.38 10.60
N LEU A 58 0.25 26.14 10.52
CA LEU A 58 -0.42 25.06 9.80
C LEU A 58 -1.44 24.41 10.73
N THR A 59 -2.70 24.38 10.34
CA THR A 59 -3.82 23.92 11.17
C THR A 59 -4.64 22.87 10.44
N VAL A 60 -5.11 21.86 11.18
CA VAL A 60 -6.09 20.89 10.70
C VAL A 60 -7.50 21.45 10.89
N ILE A 61 -8.27 21.59 9.80
CA ILE A 61 -9.57 22.29 9.78
C ILE A 61 -10.56 21.72 10.80
N ASP A 62 -10.65 20.39 10.88
CA ASP A 62 -11.65 19.70 11.71
C ASP A 62 -11.11 19.31 13.09
N VAL A 63 -9.82 19.57 13.35
CA VAL A 63 -9.15 19.24 14.63
C VAL A 63 -8.26 20.43 15.05
N PRO A 64 -8.85 21.48 15.63
CA PRO A 64 -8.14 22.74 15.91
C PRO A 64 -6.96 22.60 16.88
N GLU A 65 -7.00 21.58 17.75
CA GLU A 65 -5.91 21.25 18.67
C GLU A 65 -4.64 20.78 17.93
N CYS A 66 -4.77 20.36 16.68
CA CYS A 66 -3.66 20.04 15.79
C CYS A 66 -3.26 21.27 14.96
N SER A 67 -2.43 22.13 15.56
CA SER A 67 -1.84 23.28 14.90
C SER A 67 -0.35 23.39 15.21
N TRP A 68 0.43 23.81 14.21
CA TRP A 68 1.88 23.96 14.32
C TRP A 68 2.29 25.35 13.85
N GLN A 69 2.97 26.11 14.72
CA GLN A 69 3.62 27.34 14.30
C GLN A 69 4.77 27.01 13.34
N LEU A 70 4.72 27.60 12.14
CA LEU A 70 5.74 27.34 11.13
C LEU A 70 7.10 27.94 11.52
N SER A 71 7.10 29.01 12.33
CA SER A 71 8.33 29.59 12.89
C SER A 71 9.06 28.68 13.87
N ASP A 72 8.36 27.70 14.44
CA ASP A 72 8.92 26.78 15.44
C ASP A 72 9.50 25.50 14.78
N ALA A 73 9.49 25.45 13.45
CA ALA A 73 10.11 24.40 12.67
C ALA A 73 11.40 24.94 12.05
N GLU A 74 12.49 24.21 12.23
CA GLU A 74 13.77 24.52 11.57
C GLU A 74 13.68 24.22 10.06
N ALA A 75 12.91 23.19 9.70
CA ALA A 75 12.62 22.80 8.34
C ALA A 75 11.24 22.16 8.22
N ILE A 76 10.68 22.21 7.01
CA ILE A 76 9.44 21.54 6.66
C ILE A 76 9.73 20.60 5.49
N ASP A 77 9.55 19.31 5.73
CA ASP A 77 9.73 18.28 4.72
C ASP A 77 8.37 17.83 4.19
N VAL A 78 8.23 17.76 2.86
CA VAL A 78 7.06 17.17 2.22
C VAL A 78 7.48 15.89 1.51
N LEU A 79 7.02 14.76 2.04
CA LEU A 79 7.28 13.43 1.50
C LEU A 79 6.10 12.97 0.66
N LEU A 80 6.38 12.53 -0.55
CA LEU A 80 5.37 11.91 -1.41
C LEU A 80 5.18 10.45 -0.97
N THR A 81 3.94 10.00 -0.88
CA THR A 81 3.64 8.63 -0.47
C THR A 81 2.41 8.06 -1.16
N ALA A 82 2.47 6.79 -1.53
CA ALA A 82 1.30 6.03 -1.96
C ALA A 82 0.47 5.45 -0.79
N PHE A 83 1.00 5.49 0.44
CA PHE A 83 0.52 4.66 1.57
C PHE A 83 -0.37 5.41 2.57
N SER A 84 -0.60 6.71 2.41
CA SER A 84 -1.40 7.50 3.35
C SER A 84 -2.91 7.37 3.16
N GLY A 85 -3.38 6.75 2.08
CA GLY A 85 -4.81 6.64 1.79
C GLY A 85 -5.50 8.02 1.80
N SER A 86 -6.60 8.17 2.53
CA SER A 86 -7.26 9.46 2.79
C SER A 86 -6.82 10.11 4.11
N SER A 87 -5.90 9.49 4.83
CA SER A 87 -5.49 9.97 6.15
C SER A 87 -4.45 11.07 6.03
N LEU A 88 -4.61 12.12 6.82
CA LEU A 88 -3.57 13.11 7.04
C LEU A 88 -2.49 12.52 7.95
N ILE A 89 -1.25 12.46 7.47
CA ILE A 89 -0.09 12.06 8.28
C ILE A 89 0.84 13.26 8.40
N VAL A 90 1.03 13.70 9.64
CA VAL A 90 1.94 14.78 10.02
C VAL A 90 2.81 14.30 11.16
N ASN A 91 4.10 14.61 11.12
CA ASN A 91 5.02 14.33 12.21
C ASN A 91 5.83 15.60 12.53
N LYS A 92 6.09 15.87 13.81
CA LYS A 92 7.06 16.88 14.23
C LYS A 92 8.09 16.21 15.13
N PHE A 93 9.32 16.12 14.66
CA PHE A 93 10.42 15.49 15.40
C PHE A 93 11.71 16.27 15.16
N ASP A 94 12.45 16.55 16.23
CA ASP A 94 13.75 17.23 16.20
C ASP A 94 13.76 18.52 15.36
N GLY A 95 12.76 19.39 15.60
CA GLY A 95 12.63 20.67 14.89
C GLY A 95 12.10 20.57 13.46
N ILE A 96 11.96 19.38 12.88
CA ILE A 96 11.47 19.17 11.51
C ILE A 96 9.98 18.83 11.54
N LEU A 97 9.18 19.55 10.73
CA LEU A 97 7.78 19.24 10.48
C LEU A 97 7.66 18.48 9.16
N THR A 98 7.30 17.19 9.22
CA THR A 98 7.13 16.34 8.04
C THR A 98 5.65 16.17 7.70
N LEU A 99 5.31 16.44 6.43
CA LEU A 99 3.99 16.24 5.84
C LEU A 99 4.07 15.15 4.79
N PHE A 100 3.15 14.19 4.85
CA PHE A 100 3.06 13.14 3.84
C PHE A 100 1.96 13.48 2.85
N LYS A 101 2.36 13.93 1.65
CA LYS A 101 1.44 14.23 0.56
C LYS A 101 1.15 12.95 -0.22
N ARG A 102 -0.14 12.59 -0.28
CA ARG A 102 -0.58 11.43 -1.05
C ARG A 102 -0.31 11.63 -2.53
N ILE A 103 0.27 10.63 -3.18
CA ILE A 103 0.26 10.52 -4.64
C ILE A 103 -0.80 9.54 -5.11
N ALA A 104 -1.44 9.84 -6.23
CA ALA A 104 -2.27 8.88 -6.93
C ALA A 104 -1.35 7.96 -7.74
N VAL A 105 -1.07 6.78 -7.20
CA VAL A 105 -0.56 5.69 -8.02
C VAL A 105 -1.78 5.16 -8.78
N GLY A 106 -1.77 5.27 -10.11
CA GLY A 106 -2.88 4.77 -10.94
C GLY A 106 -3.21 3.32 -10.60
N ASP A 107 -4.50 2.96 -10.68
CA ASP A 107 -5.08 1.71 -10.17
C ASP A 107 -4.06 0.59 -10.05
N LEU A 108 -3.59 0.37 -8.81
CA LEU A 108 -2.95 -0.89 -8.42
C LEU A 108 -4.05 -1.95 -8.38
N GLY A 109 -4.69 -2.21 -9.54
CA GLY A 109 -5.84 -3.09 -9.76
C GLY A 109 -6.55 -3.51 -8.49
N SER A 110 -7.25 -2.59 -7.83
CA SER A 110 -8.03 -2.95 -6.66
C SER A 110 -9.39 -3.47 -7.13
N ASP A 111 -9.41 -4.73 -7.57
CA ASP A 111 -10.57 -5.53 -7.23
C ASP A 111 -10.52 -5.65 -5.71
N ASP A 112 -11.30 -4.81 -5.03
CA ASP A 112 -11.33 -4.70 -3.57
C ASP A 112 -11.94 -6.01 -3.02
N ILE A 113 -11.13 -7.06 -2.94
CA ILE A 113 -11.52 -8.32 -2.31
C ILE A 113 -11.68 -8.01 -0.83
N GLY A 114 -12.92 -8.08 -0.34
CA GLY A 114 -13.23 -7.83 1.06
C GLY A 114 -12.38 -8.71 1.97
N LEU A 115 -11.96 -8.18 3.11
CA LEU A 115 -11.13 -8.91 4.07
C LEU A 115 -11.78 -10.23 4.51
N GLU A 116 -13.11 -10.27 4.57
CA GLU A 116 -13.89 -11.48 4.84
C GLU A 116 -13.72 -12.55 3.76
N GLU A 117 -13.80 -12.16 2.48
CA GLU A 117 -13.65 -13.07 1.34
C GLU A 117 -12.21 -13.61 1.27
N LEU A 118 -11.22 -12.74 1.48
CA LEU A 118 -9.82 -13.16 1.59
C LEU A 118 -9.60 -14.12 2.75
N ALA A 119 -10.19 -13.84 3.92
CA ALA A 119 -10.08 -14.71 5.08
C ALA A 119 -10.76 -16.07 4.84
N GLU A 120 -11.92 -16.10 4.18
CA GLU A 120 -12.63 -17.32 3.81
C GLU A 120 -11.83 -18.15 2.79
N PHE A 121 -11.23 -17.50 1.79
CA PHE A 121 -10.32 -18.15 0.86
C PHE A 121 -9.12 -18.77 1.57
N LEU A 122 -8.42 -18.00 2.41
CA LEU A 122 -7.25 -18.47 3.15
C LEU A 122 -7.59 -19.66 4.06
N LYS A 123 -8.74 -19.61 4.75
CA LYS A 123 -9.25 -20.76 5.52
C LYS A 123 -9.51 -21.95 4.62
N SER A 124 -10.14 -21.73 3.46
CA SER A 124 -10.49 -22.78 2.51
C SER A 124 -9.27 -23.49 1.94
N ILE A 125 -8.13 -22.81 1.77
CA ILE A 125 -6.89 -23.40 1.24
C ILE A 125 -5.87 -23.82 2.31
N SER A 126 -6.16 -23.62 3.59
CA SER A 126 -5.22 -23.75 4.73
C SER A 126 -4.64 -25.16 4.99
N SER A 127 -4.86 -26.15 4.13
CA SER A 127 -4.32 -27.50 4.30
C SER A 127 -3.18 -27.78 3.31
N SER A 128 -2.16 -28.51 3.78
CA SER A 128 -1.01 -28.91 2.96
C SER A 128 -1.42 -29.62 1.67
N THR A 129 -2.43 -30.49 1.74
CA THR A 129 -2.98 -31.20 0.58
C THR A 129 -3.58 -30.23 -0.45
N LYS A 130 -4.35 -29.23 0.00
CA LYS A 130 -4.96 -28.24 -0.92
C LYS A 130 -3.90 -27.40 -1.62
N PHE A 131 -2.83 -27.02 -0.92
CA PHE A 131 -1.68 -26.36 -1.55
C PHE A 131 -0.98 -27.25 -2.59
N GLN A 132 -0.85 -28.55 -2.32
CA GLN A 132 -0.28 -29.49 -3.29
C GLN A 132 -1.17 -29.65 -4.52
N ILE A 133 -2.50 -29.73 -4.34
CA ILE A 133 -3.47 -29.74 -5.44
C ILE A 133 -3.33 -28.48 -6.29
N LEU A 134 -3.33 -27.29 -5.66
CA LEU A 134 -3.18 -26.02 -6.36
C LEU A 134 -1.85 -25.93 -7.13
N LYS A 135 -0.76 -26.44 -6.55
CA LYS A 135 0.55 -26.48 -7.20
C LYS A 135 0.54 -27.39 -8.45
N GLU A 136 -0.05 -28.57 -8.35
CA GLU A 136 -0.16 -29.49 -9.49
C GLU A 136 -1.01 -28.89 -10.62
N LEU A 137 -2.13 -28.24 -10.27
CA LEU A 137 -3.01 -27.56 -11.22
C LEU A 137 -2.40 -26.31 -11.85
N TYR A 138 -1.59 -25.56 -11.10
CA TYR A 138 -0.85 -24.41 -11.60
C TYR A 138 0.13 -24.80 -12.71
N ASN A 139 0.79 -25.97 -12.57
CA ASN A 139 1.74 -26.46 -13.57
C ASN A 139 1.04 -26.99 -14.83
N SER A 140 -0.10 -27.66 -14.68
CA SER A 140 -0.87 -28.22 -15.81
C SER A 140 -2.29 -28.62 -15.39
N PRO A 141 -3.30 -28.49 -16.28
CA PRO A 141 -4.62 -29.08 -16.03
C PRO A 141 -4.52 -30.58 -15.78
N LYS A 142 -5.19 -31.07 -14.72
CA LYS A 142 -5.23 -32.49 -14.33
C LYS A 142 -6.64 -32.92 -13.98
N THR A 143 -6.97 -34.15 -14.31
CA THR A 143 -8.18 -34.84 -13.85
C THR A 143 -8.05 -35.23 -12.39
N THR A 144 -9.18 -35.51 -11.73
CA THR A 144 -9.22 -36.02 -10.35
C THR A 144 -8.38 -37.29 -10.18
N LYS A 145 -8.34 -38.15 -11.21
CA LYS A 145 -7.54 -39.38 -11.20
C LYS A 145 -6.04 -39.08 -11.24
N GLU A 146 -5.62 -38.16 -12.12
CA GLU A 146 -4.21 -37.74 -12.22
C GLU A 146 -3.74 -37.02 -10.96
N LEU A 147 -4.61 -36.25 -10.29
CA LEU A 147 -4.30 -35.63 -8.99
C LEU A 147 -4.19 -36.68 -7.87
N ALA A 148 -5.11 -37.64 -7.82
CA ALA A 148 -5.08 -38.74 -6.86
C ALA A 148 -3.78 -39.56 -7.00
N GLU A 149 -3.37 -39.86 -8.23
CA GLU A 149 -2.12 -40.55 -8.54
C GLU A 149 -0.88 -39.70 -8.20
N ALA A 150 -0.88 -38.40 -8.52
CA ALA A 150 0.25 -37.51 -8.24
C ALA A 150 0.45 -37.25 -6.73
N LEU A 151 -0.60 -37.34 -5.93
CA LEU A 151 -0.59 -37.04 -4.50
C LEU A 151 -0.60 -38.30 -3.61
N ASP A 152 -0.63 -39.49 -4.21
CA ASP A 152 -0.76 -40.78 -3.52
C ASP A 152 -1.99 -40.82 -2.57
N MET A 153 -3.13 -40.35 -3.08
CA MET A 153 -4.40 -40.27 -2.35
C MET A 153 -5.48 -41.08 -3.05
N ALA A 154 -6.42 -41.65 -2.30
CA ALA A 154 -7.63 -42.19 -2.89
C ALA A 154 -8.43 -41.08 -3.62
N PRO A 155 -9.28 -41.35 -4.63
CA PRO A 155 -10.03 -40.32 -5.35
C PRO A 155 -11.16 -39.65 -4.55
N ALA A 156 -11.65 -40.31 -3.49
CA ALA A 156 -12.78 -39.85 -2.67
C ALA A 156 -12.62 -38.47 -1.95
N PRO A 157 -11.44 -38.07 -1.47
CA PRO A 157 -11.21 -36.76 -0.82
C PRO A 157 -11.37 -35.56 -1.77
N PHE A 158 -11.37 -35.78 -3.09
CA PHE A 158 -11.51 -34.73 -4.11
C PHE A 158 -12.96 -34.53 -4.57
N LEU A 159 -13.89 -35.39 -4.14
CA LEU A 159 -15.31 -35.35 -4.53
C LEU A 159 -16.19 -34.62 -3.50
N ASN A 160 -15.65 -34.29 -2.32
CA ASN A 160 -16.38 -33.67 -1.20
C ASN A 160 -15.79 -32.30 -0.76
N THR A 161 -14.96 -31.68 -1.58
CA THR A 161 -14.47 -30.29 -1.43
C THR A 161 -15.06 -29.43 -2.51
#